data_AF-A0AAU0VF30-F1
#
_entry.id   AF-A0AAU0VF30-F1
#
_cell.length_a   1.000
_cell.length_b   1.000
_cell.length_c   1.000
_cell.angle_alpha   90.00
_cell.angle_beta   90.00
_cell.angle_gamma   90.00
#
_symmetry.space_group_name_H-M   'P 1'
#
loop_
_entity.id
_entity.type
_entity.pdbx_description
1 polymer ?
#
loop_
_entity_poly.entity_id
_entity_poly.type
_entity_poly.pdbx_seq_one_letter_code
_entity_poly.pdbx_strand_id
1 'polypeptide(L)'
;MGAALASAARAEYEELLHEHVLAPLGLTAITSNPPPDNQLAGRGFLGRRLRPWTMSGAILPAGGLWATPRDTAHLVTRLLVERRLGEPAPSWQTTGRLHWHDGATRGASVFAGAMDDGTWVMVHRLSGHALPTEETAARVLRDAVTGSAGET
;
A
#
# COMPACT_ATOMS: atom_id res chain seq x y z
N MET A 1 3.13 -17.27 -1.59
CA MET A 1 1.70 -17.57 -1.78
C MET A 1 1.18 -17.10 -3.14
N GLY A 2 1.38 -15.84 -3.55
CA GLY A 2 0.87 -15.34 -4.85
C GLY A 2 1.26 -16.16 -6.08
N ALA A 3 2.51 -16.62 -6.19
CA ALA A 3 2.93 -17.50 -7.29
C ALA A 3 2.22 -18.86 -7.30
N ALA A 4 1.91 -19.41 -6.12
CA ALA A 4 1.18 -20.67 -6.00
C ALA A 4 -0.29 -20.49 -6.44
N LEU A 5 -0.91 -19.35 -6.10
CA LEU A 5 -2.25 -19.00 -6.56
C LEU A 5 -2.30 -18.87 -8.08
N ALA A 6 -1.36 -18.12 -8.67
CA ALA A 6 -1.24 -17.96 -10.12
C ALA A 6 -1.09 -19.31 -10.84
N SER A 7 -0.19 -20.17 -10.32
CA SER A 7 0.01 -21.52 -10.85
C SER A 7 -1.25 -22.39 -10.75
N ALA A 8 -1.96 -22.36 -9.62
CA ALA A 8 -3.18 -23.14 -9.41
C ALA A 8 -4.34 -22.68 -10.31
N ALA A 9 -4.49 -21.36 -10.48
CA ALA A 9 -5.51 -20.76 -11.34
C ALA A 9 -5.16 -20.83 -12.84
N ARG A 10 -3.91 -21.16 -13.18
CA ARG A 10 -3.38 -21.15 -14.56
C ARG A 10 -3.58 -19.79 -15.24
N ALA A 11 -3.37 -18.72 -14.48
CA ALA A 11 -3.50 -17.33 -14.91
C ALA A 11 -2.32 -16.51 -14.39
N GLU A 12 -2.05 -15.37 -15.02
CA GLU A 12 -1.01 -14.48 -14.53
C GLU A 12 -1.45 -13.82 -13.22
N TYR A 13 -0.50 -13.58 -12.31
CA TYR A 13 -0.84 -12.97 -11.02
C TYR A 13 -1.52 -11.60 -11.17
N GLU A 14 -1.11 -10.82 -12.16
CA GLU A 14 -1.69 -9.50 -12.43
C GLU A 14 -3.14 -9.59 -12.92
N GLU A 15 -3.49 -10.62 -13.69
CA GLU A 15 -4.86 -10.87 -14.13
C GLU A 15 -5.75 -11.18 -12.93
N LEU A 16 -5.30 -12.08 -12.06
CA LEU A 16 -6.02 -12.44 -10.84
C LEU A 16 -6.17 -11.25 -9.89
N LEU A 17 -5.11 -10.45 -9.73
CA LEU A 17 -5.14 -9.23 -8.93
C LEU A 17 -6.13 -8.23 -9.51
N HIS A 18 -6.13 -8.04 -10.83
CA HIS A 18 -7.03 -7.13 -11.49
C HIS A 18 -8.49 -7.58 -11.34
N GLU A 19 -8.79 -8.82 -11.70
CA GLU A 19 -10.15 -9.37 -11.72
C GLU A 19 -10.78 -9.42 -10.32
N HIS A 20 -10.04 -9.90 -9.33
CA HIS A 20 -10.60 -10.19 -8.02
C HIS A 20 -10.41 -9.09 -6.99
N VAL A 21 -9.51 -8.12 -7.23
CA VAL A 21 -9.21 -7.05 -6.26
C VAL A 21 -9.35 -5.66 -6.90
N LEU A 22 -8.61 -5.35 -7.95
CA LEU A 22 -8.52 -3.97 -8.43
C LEU A 22 -9.79 -3.50 -9.15
N ALA A 23 -10.34 -4.30 -10.07
CA ALA A 23 -11.54 -3.95 -10.82
C ALA A 23 -12.79 -3.84 -9.92
N PRO A 24 -13.06 -4.78 -8.99
CA PRO A 24 -14.14 -4.64 -8.00
C PRO A 24 -14.00 -3.38 -7.13
N LEU A 25 -12.77 -2.97 -6.85
CA LEU A 25 -12.49 -1.75 -6.12
C LEU A 25 -12.48 -0.51 -7.01
N GLY A 26 -12.54 -0.61 -8.34
CA GLY A 26 -12.45 0.53 -9.27
C GLY A 26 -11.07 1.21 -9.24
N LEU A 27 -9.99 0.43 -9.15
CA LEU A 27 -8.59 0.87 -9.15
C LEU A 27 -7.92 0.50 -10.47
N THR A 28 -7.13 1.40 -11.05
CA THR A 28 -6.57 1.19 -12.40
C THR A 28 -5.08 1.50 -12.52
N ALA A 29 -4.50 2.29 -11.62
CA ALA A 29 -3.09 2.69 -11.70
C ALA A 29 -2.15 1.78 -10.89
N ILE A 30 -2.63 0.66 -10.36
CA ILE A 30 -1.82 -0.34 -9.64
C ILE A 30 -1.31 -1.38 -10.65
N THR A 31 0.02 -1.50 -10.81
CA THR A 31 0.63 -2.34 -11.86
C THR A 31 2.06 -2.76 -11.51
N SER A 32 2.56 -3.89 -12.03
CA SER A 32 3.99 -4.23 -11.91
C SER A 32 4.89 -3.52 -12.92
N ASN A 33 4.31 -2.94 -13.97
CA ASN A 33 5.05 -2.35 -15.09
C ASN A 33 4.54 -0.94 -15.45
N PRO A 34 4.72 0.05 -14.56
CA PRO A 34 4.31 1.43 -14.85
C PRO A 34 5.17 2.05 -15.96
N PRO A 35 4.59 2.97 -16.78
CA PRO A 35 5.37 3.75 -17.74
C PRO A 35 6.58 4.45 -17.07
N PRO A 36 7.76 4.50 -17.71
CA PRO A 36 8.97 5.09 -17.11
C PRO A 36 8.82 6.52 -16.59
N ASP A 37 7.97 7.31 -17.26
CA ASP A 37 7.69 8.71 -16.90
C ASP A 37 6.81 8.84 -15.63
N ASN A 38 6.08 7.78 -15.28
CA ASN A 38 5.26 7.72 -14.07
C ASN A 38 6.02 7.13 -12.87
N GLN A 39 7.25 6.63 -13.08
CA GLN A 39 8.06 6.05 -12.02
C GLN A 39 8.79 7.13 -11.21
N LEU A 40 8.22 7.51 -10.07
CA LEU A 40 8.92 8.34 -9.10
C LEU A 40 9.95 7.50 -8.33
N ALA A 41 11.22 7.84 -8.48
CA ALA A 41 12.31 7.18 -7.77
C ALA A 41 12.97 8.13 -6.79
N GLY A 42 13.30 7.61 -5.60
CA GLY A 42 14.10 8.33 -4.61
C GLY A 42 15.48 8.73 -5.15
N ARG A 43 16.11 9.67 -4.46
CA ARG A 43 17.49 10.10 -4.76
C ARG A 43 18.45 9.51 -3.74
N GLY A 44 19.61 9.06 -4.21
CA GLY A 44 20.70 8.59 -3.38
C GLY A 44 21.57 9.73 -2.82
N PHE A 45 22.63 9.36 -2.11
CA PHE A 45 23.53 10.26 -1.34
C PHE A 45 24.16 11.42 -2.13
N LEU A 46 24.16 11.38 -3.47
CA LEU A 46 24.70 12.44 -4.34
C LEU A 46 23.64 12.99 -5.29
N GLY A 47 22.35 12.93 -4.92
CA GLY A 47 21.23 13.37 -5.75
C GLY A 47 20.93 12.48 -6.96
N ARG A 48 21.71 11.40 -7.18
CA ARG A 48 21.50 10.43 -8.26
C ARG A 48 20.19 9.69 -8.08
N ARG A 49 19.39 9.58 -9.17
CA ARG A 49 18.16 8.78 -9.19
C ARG A 49 18.49 7.33 -8.85
N LEU A 50 17.79 6.76 -7.87
CA LEU A 50 17.90 5.33 -7.57
C LEU A 50 17.29 4.53 -8.72
N ARG A 51 17.85 3.35 -9.00
CA ARG A 51 17.23 2.43 -9.95
C ARG A 51 15.82 2.07 -9.44
N PRO A 52 14.78 2.15 -10.31
CA PRO A 52 13.44 1.72 -9.95
C PRO A 52 13.45 0.28 -9.43
N TRP A 53 12.69 0.04 -8.37
CA TRP A 53 12.50 -1.29 -7.83
C TRP A 53 11.63 -2.10 -8.78
N THR A 54 12.12 -3.25 -9.23
CA THR A 54 11.37 -4.14 -10.13
C THR A 54 11.49 -5.56 -9.63
N MET A 55 10.37 -6.27 -9.62
CA MET A 55 10.27 -7.68 -9.28
C MET A 55 9.38 -8.33 -10.33
N SER A 56 9.79 -9.48 -10.86
CA SER A 56 9.07 -10.21 -11.89
C SER A 56 8.93 -11.69 -11.53
N GLY A 57 8.05 -12.40 -12.25
CA GLY A 57 7.81 -13.82 -12.05
C GLY A 57 7.32 -14.13 -10.63
N ALA A 58 7.81 -15.22 -10.05
CA ALA A 58 7.28 -15.77 -8.80
C ALA A 58 7.40 -14.84 -7.57
N ILE A 59 8.29 -13.84 -7.61
CA ILE A 59 8.51 -12.93 -6.49
C ILE A 59 7.76 -11.59 -6.64
N LEU A 60 7.17 -11.32 -7.80
CA LEU A 60 6.35 -10.13 -8.05
C LEU A 60 5.28 -9.87 -6.96
N PRO A 61 4.55 -10.88 -6.45
CA PRO A 61 3.52 -10.67 -5.42
C PRO A 61 4.07 -10.15 -4.08
N ALA A 62 5.38 -10.23 -3.83
CA ALA A 62 5.97 -9.82 -2.55
C ALA A 62 6.22 -8.30 -2.45
N GLY A 63 6.20 -7.58 -3.56
CA GLY A 63 6.50 -6.14 -3.57
C GLY A 63 6.85 -5.54 -4.92
N GLY A 64 6.44 -6.18 -6.03
CA GLY A 64 6.71 -5.71 -7.39
C GLY A 64 5.71 -4.68 -7.91
N LEU A 65 4.65 -4.38 -7.15
CA LEU A 65 3.59 -3.48 -7.58
C LEU A 65 3.94 -2.02 -7.31
N TRP A 66 3.56 -1.19 -8.26
CA TRP A 66 3.58 0.26 -8.19
C TRP A 66 2.16 0.79 -8.07
N ALA A 67 2.00 1.92 -7.40
CA ALA A 67 0.72 2.60 -7.25
C ALA A 67 0.93 4.11 -7.14
N THR A 68 -0.10 4.88 -7.46
CA THR A 68 -0.12 6.30 -7.13
C THR A 68 -0.56 6.48 -5.67
N PRO A 69 -0.16 7.57 -4.98
CA PRO A 69 -0.66 7.89 -3.66
C PRO A 69 -2.20 7.90 -3.60
N ARG A 70 -2.86 8.40 -4.64
CA ARG A 70 -4.32 8.43 -4.73
C ARG A 70 -4.93 7.03 -4.76
N ASP A 71 -4.41 6.14 -5.59
CA ASP A 71 -4.93 4.77 -5.68
C ASP A 71 -4.59 3.94 -4.44
N THR A 72 -3.46 4.19 -3.78
CA THR A 72 -3.18 3.58 -2.47
C THR A 72 -4.17 4.06 -1.41
N ALA A 73 -4.51 5.35 -1.37
CA ALA A 73 -5.53 5.85 -0.45
C ALA A 73 -6.92 5.26 -0.73
N HIS A 74 -7.29 5.14 -2.01
CA HIS A 74 -8.54 4.47 -2.41
C HIS A 74 -8.53 2.97 -2.07
N LEU A 75 -7.40 2.28 -2.24
CA LEU A 75 -7.25 0.88 -1.85
C LEU A 75 -7.53 0.71 -0.35
N VAL A 76 -6.90 1.53 0.49
CA VAL A 76 -7.07 1.49 1.95
C VAL A 76 -8.51 1.77 2.36
N THR A 77 -9.08 2.87 1.86
CA THR A 77 -10.45 3.28 2.23
C THR A 77 -11.46 2.26 1.75
N ARG A 78 -11.39 1.79 0.50
CA ARG A 78 -12.38 0.84 -0.04
C ARG A 78 -12.27 -0.56 0.57
N LEU A 79 -11.06 -1.00 0.96
CA LEU A 79 -10.87 -2.30 1.63
C LEU A 79 -11.19 -2.25 3.12
N LEU A 80 -10.63 -1.30 3.86
CA LEU A 80 -10.65 -1.34 5.33
C LEU A 80 -11.79 -0.52 5.92
N VAL A 81 -12.14 0.60 5.31
CA VAL A 81 -13.19 1.50 5.82
C VAL A 81 -14.55 1.09 5.24
N GLU A 82 -14.66 1.02 3.92
CA GLU A 82 -15.91 0.72 3.22
C GLU A 82 -16.19 -0.80 3.13
N ARG A 83 -15.21 -1.65 3.42
CA ARG A 83 -15.30 -3.12 3.40
C ARG A 83 -15.92 -3.66 2.10
N ARG A 84 -15.56 -3.09 0.94
CA ARG A 84 -16.18 -3.43 -0.35
C ARG A 84 -15.98 -4.90 -0.77
N LEU A 85 -14.94 -5.57 -0.25
CA LEU A 85 -14.68 -6.99 -0.48
C LEU A 85 -14.96 -7.86 0.75
N GLY A 86 -15.72 -7.34 1.73
CA GLY A 86 -15.96 -7.98 3.01
C GLY A 86 -14.87 -7.67 4.05
N GLU A 87 -14.71 -8.57 5.01
CA GLU A 87 -13.72 -8.40 6.08
C GLU A 87 -12.29 -8.35 5.55
N PRO A 88 -11.40 -7.52 6.13
CA PRO A 88 -10.00 -7.47 5.74
C PRO A 88 -9.34 -8.85 5.80
N ALA A 89 -8.57 -9.18 4.76
CA ALA A 89 -7.84 -10.44 4.71
C ALA A 89 -6.82 -10.55 5.87
N PRO A 90 -6.50 -11.77 6.36
CA PRO A 90 -5.54 -11.98 7.44
C PRO A 90 -4.11 -11.48 7.16
N SER A 91 -3.81 -11.11 5.92
CA SER A 91 -2.55 -10.47 5.55
C SER A 91 -2.41 -9.05 6.10
N TRP A 92 -3.50 -8.39 6.50
CA TRP A 92 -3.46 -7.12 7.20
C TRP A 92 -3.05 -7.33 8.66
N GLN A 93 -2.08 -6.53 9.12
CA GLN A 93 -1.68 -6.52 10.51
C GLN A 93 -2.75 -5.85 11.37
N THR A 94 -2.89 -6.28 12.62
CA THR A 94 -3.86 -5.72 13.56
C THR A 94 -3.17 -5.31 14.85
N THR A 95 -3.43 -4.10 15.33
CA THR A 95 -2.90 -3.57 16.59
C THR A 95 -4.00 -2.80 17.31
N GLY A 96 -4.63 -3.44 18.30
CA GLY A 96 -5.84 -2.90 18.91
C GLY A 96 -6.94 -2.74 17.86
N ARG A 97 -7.43 -1.51 17.69
CA ARG A 97 -8.48 -1.14 16.71
C ARG A 97 -7.93 -0.75 15.33
N LEU A 98 -6.61 -0.83 15.12
CA LEU A 98 -5.94 -0.45 13.88
C LEU A 98 -5.68 -1.68 13.00
N HIS A 99 -6.20 -1.67 11.77
CA HIS A 99 -5.78 -2.55 10.69
C HIS A 99 -4.78 -1.84 9.80
N TRP A 100 -3.62 -2.45 9.55
CA TRP A 100 -2.53 -1.76 8.86
C TRP A 100 -1.62 -2.70 8.07
N HIS A 101 -0.87 -2.11 7.14
CA HIS A 101 0.21 -2.76 6.42
C HIS A 101 1.23 -1.71 6.03
N ASP A 102 2.50 -2.10 6.02
CA ASP A 102 3.62 -1.28 5.60
C ASP A 102 4.42 -1.98 4.50
N GLY A 103 5.30 -1.24 3.84
CA GLY A 103 6.15 -1.79 2.81
C GLY A 103 7.29 -0.85 2.49
N ALA A 104 8.46 -1.42 2.24
CA ALA A 104 9.63 -0.64 1.91
C ALA A 104 10.42 -1.29 0.78
N THR A 105 10.90 -0.45 -0.12
CA THR A 105 11.95 -0.76 -1.07
C THR A 105 13.17 0.10 -0.73
N ARG A 106 14.27 -0.05 -1.47
CA ARG A 106 15.45 0.81 -1.29
C ARG A 106 15.14 2.31 -1.48
N GLY A 107 14.15 2.65 -2.29
CA GLY A 107 13.90 4.03 -2.71
C GLY A 107 12.61 4.66 -2.17
N ALA A 108 11.74 3.88 -1.53
CA ALA A 108 10.45 4.34 -1.05
C ALA A 108 9.97 3.49 0.13
N SER A 109 9.14 4.07 0.98
CA SER A 109 8.40 3.34 2.01
C SER A 109 6.97 3.87 2.09
N VAL A 110 6.06 2.99 2.47
CA VAL A 110 4.65 3.30 2.66
C VAL A 110 4.16 2.68 3.96
N PHE A 111 3.30 3.40 4.65
CA PHE A 111 2.44 2.89 5.71
C PHE A 111 1.00 3.22 5.35
N ALA A 112 0.09 2.28 5.56
CA ALA A 112 -1.32 2.45 5.33
C ALA A 112 -2.11 1.74 6.43
N GLY A 113 -3.14 2.39 6.96
CA GLY A 113 -4.01 1.76 7.93
C GLY A 113 -5.31 2.52 8.19
N ALA A 114 -6.27 1.83 8.79
CA ALA A 114 -7.56 2.35 9.18
C ALA A 114 -8.00 1.79 10.53
N MET A 115 -8.74 2.62 11.26
CA MET A 115 -9.38 2.32 12.53
C MET A 115 -10.83 1.85 12.28
N ASP A 116 -11.40 1.12 13.23
CA ASP A 116 -12.81 0.67 13.15
C ASP A 116 -13.85 1.80 13.06
N ASP A 117 -13.51 3.01 13.51
CA ASP A 117 -14.37 4.19 13.40
C ASP A 117 -14.25 4.91 12.05
N GLY A 118 -13.48 4.36 11.11
CA GLY A 118 -13.29 4.92 9.78
C GLY A 118 -12.17 5.96 9.68
N THR A 119 -11.52 6.34 10.79
CA THR A 119 -10.29 7.14 10.74
C THR A 119 -9.21 6.35 9.99
N TRP A 120 -8.54 6.96 9.02
CA TRP A 120 -7.52 6.28 8.23
C TRP A 120 -6.31 7.17 7.96
N VAL A 121 -5.19 6.54 7.63
CA VAL A 121 -3.97 7.23 7.24
C VAL A 121 -3.28 6.46 6.12
N MET A 122 -2.67 7.20 5.20
CA MET A 122 -1.66 6.68 4.30
C MET A 122 -0.49 7.66 4.27
N VAL A 123 0.70 7.16 4.56
CA VAL A 123 1.94 7.92 4.50
C VAL A 123 2.86 7.24 3.50
N HIS A 124 3.27 7.99 2.48
CA HIS A 124 4.27 7.55 1.52
C HIS A 124 5.48 8.48 1.59
N ARG A 125 6.68 7.91 1.63
CA ARG A 125 7.94 8.65 1.63
C ARG A 125 8.85 8.17 0.51
N LEU A 126 9.31 9.11 -0.29
CA LEU A 126 10.39 8.90 -1.26
C LEU A 126 11.72 9.11 -0.55
N SER A 127 12.61 8.12 -0.67
CA SER A 127 13.95 8.06 -0.05
C SER A 127 13.96 8.06 1.49
N GLY A 128 15.10 7.67 2.06
CA GLY A 128 15.31 7.56 3.51
C GLY A 128 14.90 6.20 4.11
N HIS A 129 15.10 6.06 5.42
CA HIS A 129 14.72 4.85 6.17
C HIS A 129 13.19 4.73 6.34
N ALA A 130 12.71 3.48 6.45
CA ALA A 130 11.30 3.15 6.59
C ALA A 130 10.69 3.55 7.95
N LEU A 131 11.42 3.33 9.06
CA LEU A 131 10.96 3.65 10.43
C LEU A 131 10.30 5.04 10.56
N PRO A 132 10.90 6.15 10.05
CA PRO A 132 10.24 7.45 10.14
C PRO A 132 8.90 7.58 9.40
N THR A 133 8.55 6.64 8.51
CA THR A 133 7.24 6.57 7.83
C THR A 133 6.16 6.07 8.78
N GLU A 134 6.42 4.98 9.50
CA GLU A 134 5.52 4.45 10.54
C GLU A 134 5.35 5.44 11.69
N GLU A 135 6.43 6.03 12.19
CA GLU A 135 6.36 7.03 13.26
C GLU A 135 5.52 8.25 12.86
N THR A 136 5.61 8.66 11.59
CA THR A 136 4.80 9.74 11.04
C THR A 136 3.32 9.35 10.98
N ALA A 137 3.02 8.14 10.52
CA ALA A 137 1.64 7.65 10.49
C ALA A 137 1.04 7.55 11.90
N ALA A 138 1.79 7.01 12.86
CA ALA A 138 1.37 6.91 14.25
C ALA A 138 1.11 8.28 14.87
N ARG A 139 1.96 9.29 14.57
CA ARG A 139 1.73 10.67 15.02
C ARG A 139 0.43 11.24 14.44
N VAL A 140 0.25 11.15 13.12
CA VAL A 140 -0.95 11.67 12.44
C VAL A 140 -2.23 11.02 12.99
N LEU A 141 -2.24 9.71 13.20
CA LEU A 141 -3.38 9.00 13.78
C LEU A 141 -3.67 9.45 15.21
N ARG A 142 -2.64 9.59 16.05
CA ARG A 142 -2.82 10.10 17.42
C ARG A 142 -3.42 11.50 17.43
N ASP A 143 -2.91 12.39 16.58
CA ASP A 143 -3.38 13.77 16.51
C ASP A 143 -4.85 13.84 16.05
N ALA A 144 -5.24 13.00 15.08
CA ALA A 144 -6.63 12.92 14.61
C ALA A 144 -7.59 12.42 15.71
N VAL A 145 -7.20 11.35 16.43
CA VAL A 145 -8.02 10.79 17.51
C VAL A 145 -8.16 11.81 18.66
N THR A 146 -7.06 12.47 19.05
CA THR A 146 -7.08 13.44 20.15
C THR A 146 -7.87 14.70 19.78
N GLY A 147 -7.78 15.15 18.52
CA GLY A 147 -8.58 16.26 18.01
C GLY A 147 -10.09 15.99 18.06
N SER A 148 -10.50 14.77 17.69
CA SER A 148 -11.93 14.38 17.71
C SER A 148 -12.53 14.31 19.13
N ALA A 149 -11.71 14.05 20.15
CA ALA A 149 -12.16 13.96 21.55
C ALA A 149 -12.30 15.33 22.24
N GLY A 150 -11.74 16.40 21.66
CA GLY A 150 -11.81 17.76 22.21
C GLY A 150 -13.00 18.59 21.70
N GLU A 151 -13.75 18.09 20.72
CA GLU A 151 -14.91 18.78 20.11
C GLU A 151 -16.28 18.32 20.64
N THR A 152 -16.31 17.42 21.63
CA THR A 152 -17.52 16.90 22.31
C THR A 152 -17.63 17.41 23.74
#